data_AF-A0A530APB3-F1
#
_entry.id   AF-A0A530APB3-F1
#
_cell.length_a   1.000
_cell.length_b   1.000
_cell.length_c   1.000
_cell.angle_alpha   90.00
_cell.angle_beta   90.00
_cell.angle_gamma   90.00
#
_symmetry.space_group_name_H-M   'P 1'
#
loop_
_entity.id
_entity.type
_entity.pdbx_description
1 polymer ?
#
loop_
_entity_poly.entity_id
_entity_poly.type
_entity_poly.pdbx_seq_one_letter_code
_entity_poly.pdbx_strand_id
1 'polypeptide(L)'
;RYFHSYCDLADKGSPERMRAAIVERESWPVKAMTHDERLEHIWSSTHDDYRGYAGDCWLPELRGKRTLLVYDRGRTVLKLLHGLSDAEIAAKLPVHLRHLPTDVAA
;
A
#
# COMPACT_ATOMS: atom_id res chain seq x y z
N ARG A 1 -14.43 -6.82 -5.20
CA ARG A 1 -14.07 -6.40 -6.58
C ARG A 1 -15.22 -6.80 -7.48
N TYR A 2 -15.61 -5.99 -8.47
CA TYR A 2 -16.71 -6.30 -9.39
C TYR A 2 -16.15 -6.44 -10.81
N PHE A 3 -16.60 -7.45 -11.54
CA PHE A 3 -16.23 -7.71 -12.93
C PHE A 3 -17.50 -7.70 -13.78
N HIS A 4 -17.55 -6.81 -14.76
CA HIS A 4 -18.67 -6.70 -15.69
C HIS A 4 -18.23 -7.19 -17.06
N SER A 5 -18.89 -8.23 -17.56
CA SER A 5 -18.81 -8.66 -18.95
C SER A 5 -20.14 -9.22 -19.41
N TYR A 6 -20.35 -9.24 -20.72
CA TYR A 6 -21.49 -9.91 -21.33
C TYR A 6 -21.21 -11.42 -21.43
N CYS A 7 -22.18 -12.24 -21.04
CA CYS A 7 -22.13 -13.69 -21.19
C CYS A 7 -23.39 -14.16 -21.91
N ASP A 8 -23.23 -14.69 -23.11
CA ASP A 8 -24.31 -15.30 -23.86
C ASP A 8 -24.44 -16.78 -23.46
N LEU A 9 -25.54 -17.14 -22.80
CA LEU A 9 -25.78 -18.52 -22.36
C LEU A 9 -26.13 -19.47 -23.52
N ALA A 10 -26.49 -18.95 -24.69
CA ALA A 10 -26.71 -19.77 -25.88
C ALA A 10 -25.38 -20.24 -26.52
N ASP A 11 -24.30 -19.45 -26.36
CA ASP A 11 -22.95 -19.86 -26.72
C ASP A 11 -22.30 -20.65 -25.58
N LYS A 12 -22.17 -21.97 -25.78
CA LYS A 12 -21.57 -22.90 -24.81
C LYS A 12 -20.15 -22.52 -24.38
N GLY A 13 -19.41 -21.72 -25.14
CA GLY A 13 -18.05 -21.30 -24.79
C GLY A 13 -17.99 -19.95 -24.04
N SER A 14 -19.09 -19.22 -23.96
CA SER A 14 -19.12 -17.89 -23.36
C SER A 14 -18.86 -17.90 -21.84
N PRO A 15 -19.43 -18.80 -21.02
CA PRO A 15 -19.17 -18.81 -19.59
C PRO A 15 -17.70 -19.11 -19.26
N GLU A 16 -17.06 -19.99 -20.04
CA GLU A 16 -15.69 -20.45 -19.87
C GLU A 16 -14.70 -19.34 -20.22
N ARG A 17 -14.97 -18.59 -21.29
CA ARG A 17 -14.18 -17.40 -21.64
C ARG A 17 -14.33 -16.29 -20.61
N MET A 18 -15.54 -16.07 -20.09
CA MET A 18 -15.77 -15.12 -18.99
C MET A 18 -15.00 -15.54 -17.73
N ARG A 19 -15.07 -16.82 -17.36
CA ARG A 19 -14.30 -17.37 -16.24
C ARG A 19 -12.80 -17.19 -16.45
N ALA A 20 -12.28 -17.49 -17.63
CA ALA A 20 -10.87 -17.31 -17.95
C ALA A 20 -10.43 -15.84 -17.81
N ALA A 21 -11.24 -14.89 -18.30
CA ALA A 21 -10.96 -13.46 -18.17
C ALA A 21 -10.98 -12.96 -16.72
N ILE A 22 -11.90 -13.49 -15.89
CA ILE A 22 -11.92 -13.21 -14.44
C ILE A 22 -10.65 -13.76 -13.79
N VAL A 23 -10.31 -15.03 -14.07
CA VAL A 23 -9.11 -15.67 -13.50
C VAL A 23 -7.87 -14.91 -13.93
N GLU A 24 -7.70 -14.61 -15.21
CA GLU A 24 -6.56 -13.83 -15.71
C GLU A 24 -6.44 -12.50 -14.97
N ARG A 25 -7.52 -11.73 -14.88
CA ARG A 25 -7.52 -10.43 -14.21
C ARG A 25 -7.24 -10.52 -12.71
N GLU A 26 -7.78 -11.52 -12.02
CA GLU A 26 -7.56 -11.70 -10.58
C GLU A 26 -6.23 -12.40 -10.27
N SER A 27 -5.67 -13.13 -11.24
CA SER A 27 -4.37 -13.81 -11.16
C SER A 27 -3.23 -12.95 -11.66
N TRP A 28 -3.51 -11.79 -12.28
CA TRP A 28 -2.48 -10.79 -12.53
C TRP A 28 -1.81 -10.49 -11.21
N PRO A 29 -0.48 -10.73 -11.10
CA PRO A 29 0.22 -10.44 -9.88
C PRO A 29 0.04 -8.95 -9.63
N VAL A 30 -0.71 -8.62 -8.57
CA VAL A 30 -0.65 -7.29 -8.00
C VAL A 30 0.82 -7.12 -7.70
N LYS A 31 1.53 -6.30 -8.48
CA LYS A 31 2.95 -6.02 -8.22
C LYS A 31 3.01 -5.62 -6.76
N ALA A 32 3.59 -6.50 -5.94
CA ALA A 32 3.71 -6.24 -4.53
C ALA A 32 4.60 -5.02 -4.43
N MET A 33 4.03 -3.90 -3.96
CA MET A 33 4.82 -2.69 -3.77
C MET A 33 5.97 -3.04 -2.83
N THR A 34 7.18 -2.75 -3.30
CA THR A 34 8.40 -2.80 -2.50
C THR A 34 8.25 -1.91 -1.28
N HIS A 35 9.06 -2.15 -0.25
CA HIS A 35 9.02 -1.34 0.97
C HIS A 35 9.20 0.15 0.66
N ASP A 36 10.15 0.50 -0.20
CA ASP A 36 10.41 1.88 -0.61
C ASP A 36 9.22 2.49 -1.37
N GLU A 37 8.60 1.76 -2.29
CA GLU A 37 7.40 2.22 -2.97
C GLU A 37 6.25 2.49 -1.99
N ARG A 38 6.10 1.67 -0.93
CA ARG A 38 5.10 1.91 0.12
C ARG A 38 5.40 3.21 0.86
N LEU A 39 6.66 3.44 1.23
CA LEU A 39 7.08 4.68 1.90
C LEU A 39 6.84 5.91 1.00
N GLU A 40 7.15 5.82 -0.30
CA GLU A 40 6.89 6.90 -1.26
C GLU A 40 5.39 7.16 -1.45
N HIS A 41 4.57 6.10 -1.48
CA HIS A 41 3.13 6.27 -1.53
C HIS A 41 2.58 6.95 -0.27
N ILE A 42 3.01 6.52 0.91
CA ILE A 42 2.61 7.15 2.17
C ILE A 42 3.07 8.62 2.18
N TRP A 43 4.32 8.90 1.79
CA TRP A 43 4.84 10.25 1.70
C TRP A 43 3.97 11.11 0.78
N SER A 44 3.81 10.70 -0.48
CA SER A 44 3.08 11.44 -1.51
C SER A 44 1.60 11.66 -1.19
N SER A 45 0.93 10.67 -0.59
CA SER A 45 -0.49 10.75 -0.23
C SER A 45 -0.78 11.47 1.10
N THR A 46 0.24 11.68 1.94
CA THR A 46 0.06 12.43 3.19
C THR A 46 0.04 13.94 2.91
N HIS A 47 -0.92 14.63 3.53
CA HIS A 47 -1.04 16.09 3.45
C HIS A 47 0.21 16.79 4.01
N ASP A 48 0.59 17.92 3.42
CA ASP A 48 1.81 18.67 3.77
C ASP A 48 1.90 19.05 5.25
N ASP A 49 0.78 19.44 5.87
CA ASP A 49 0.74 19.77 7.31
C ASP A 49 1.11 18.60 8.24
N TYR A 50 1.05 17.35 7.75
CA TYR A 50 1.35 16.14 8.53
C TYR A 50 2.66 15.46 8.15
N ARG A 51 3.40 16.01 7.18
CA ARG A 51 4.70 15.48 6.73
C ARG A 51 5.74 16.58 6.74
N GLY A 52 7.01 16.21 6.83
CA GLY A 52 8.07 17.21 6.83
C GLY A 52 9.46 16.62 6.83
N TYR A 53 10.42 17.44 7.19
CA TYR A 53 11.81 17.03 7.31
C TYR A 53 12.26 17.18 8.76
N ALA A 54 13.12 16.27 9.21
CA ALA A 54 13.73 16.31 10.53
C ALA A 54 14.59 17.58 10.68
N GLY A 55 14.16 18.49 11.54
CA GLY A 55 14.87 19.73 11.89
C GLY A 55 15.75 19.60 13.13
N ASP A 56 16.00 20.71 13.82
CA ASP A 56 16.97 20.79 14.91
C ASP A 56 16.63 19.97 16.16
N CYS A 57 15.36 19.61 16.35
CA CYS A 57 14.91 18.74 17.45
C CYS A 57 15.34 17.27 17.28
N TRP A 58 15.94 16.91 16.14
CA TRP A 58 16.46 15.58 15.86
C TRP A 58 17.99 15.54 16.02
N LEU A 59 18.50 14.35 16.31
CA LEU A 59 19.94 14.08 16.28
C LEU A 59 20.54 14.52 14.93
N PRO A 60 21.77 15.06 14.91
CA PRO A 60 22.38 15.59 13.69
C PRO A 60 22.35 14.62 12.49
N GLU A 61 22.51 13.31 12.72
CA GLU A 61 22.53 12.27 11.68
C GLU A 61 21.15 11.99 11.07
N LEU A 62 20.09 12.46 11.72
CA LEU A 62 18.70 12.26 11.31
C LEU A 62 18.12 13.50 10.63
N ARG A 63 18.81 14.64 10.68
CA ARG A 63 18.37 15.89 10.07
C ARG A 63 18.22 15.75 8.56
N GLY A 64 17.21 16.41 8.00
CA GLY A 64 16.90 16.34 6.57
C GLY A 64 16.24 15.02 6.12
N LYS A 65 16.05 14.04 7.00
CA LYS A 65 15.26 12.84 6.68
C LYS A 65 13.76 13.16 6.76
N ARG A 66 12.97 12.48 5.92
CA ARG A 66 11.51 12.63 5.88
C ARG A 66 10.86 12.17 7.18
N THR A 67 9.90 12.94 7.68
CA THR A 67 9.13 12.69 8.91
C THR A 67 7.63 12.71 8.65
N LEU A 68 6.89 11.99 9.48
CA LEU A 68 5.44 11.89 9.44
C LEU A 68 4.85 12.02 10.82
N LEU A 69 3.71 12.70 10.89
CA LEU A 69 2.87 12.74 12.08
C LEU A 69 2.01 11.48 12.14
N VAL A 70 2.21 10.66 13.18
CA VAL A 70 1.53 9.39 13.38
C VAL A 70 0.72 9.46 14.67
N TYR A 71 -0.48 8.88 14.65
CA TYR A 71 -1.26 8.67 15.85
C TYR A 71 -0.95 7.28 16.40
N ASP A 72 -0.28 7.22 17.55
CA ASP A 72 0.20 5.99 18.18
C ASP A 72 -0.26 5.96 19.63
N ARG A 73 -0.90 4.87 20.05
CA ARG A 73 -1.35 4.63 21.44
C ARG A 73 -2.08 5.83 22.09
N GLY A 74 -2.94 6.51 21.35
CA GLY A 74 -3.73 7.62 21.89
C GLY A 74 -3.04 8.98 21.86
N ARG A 75 -1.85 9.10 21.27
CA ARG A 75 -1.09 10.35 21.17
C ARG A 75 -0.56 10.58 19.77
N THR A 76 -0.42 11.85 19.42
CA THR A 76 0.21 12.27 18.18
C THR A 76 1.73 12.35 18.37
N VAL A 77 2.48 11.62 17.54
CA VAL A 77 3.94 11.49 17.63
C VAL A 77 4.55 11.75 16.26
N LEU A 78 5.63 12.53 16.22
CA LEU A 78 6.43 12.71 15.00
C LEU A 78 7.43 11.55 14.87
N LYS A 79 7.37 10.80 13.77
CA LYS A 79 8.28 9.69 13.47
C LYS A 79 9.04 9.91 12.17
N LEU A 80 10.17 9.25 12.02
CA LEU A 80 10.88 9.17 10.75
C LEU A 80 10.13 8.24 9.79
N LEU A 81 9.98 8.64 8.52
CA LEU A 81 9.27 7.85 7.51
C LEU A 81 9.89 6.45 7.34
N HIS A 82 11.22 6.36 7.28
CA HIS A 82 11.94 5.09 7.19
C HIS A 82 11.92 4.27 8.49
N GLY A 83 11.47 4.88 9.61
CA GLY A 83 11.38 4.22 10.92
C GLY A 83 9.97 3.72 11.23
N LEU A 84 9.05 3.74 10.27
CA LEU A 84 7.71 3.18 10.44
C LEU A 84 7.78 1.65 10.49
N SER A 85 7.05 1.07 11.43
CA SER A 85 6.86 -0.38 11.49
C SER A 85 5.94 -0.88 10.37
N ASP A 86 6.02 -2.17 10.04
CA ASP A 86 5.16 -2.78 9.02
C ASP A 86 3.66 -2.60 9.33
N ALA A 87 3.28 -2.61 10.61
CA ALA A 87 1.91 -2.38 11.03
C ALA A 87 1.45 -0.93 10.75
N GLU A 88 2.33 0.05 10.97
CA GLU A 88 2.05 1.46 10.68
C GLU A 88 1.99 1.72 9.18
N ILE A 89 2.91 1.11 8.42
CA ILE A 89 2.91 1.15 6.94
C ILE A 89 1.59 0.56 6.43
N ALA A 90 1.21 -0.63 6.87
CA ALA A 90 -0.04 -1.27 6.49
C ALA A 90 -1.27 -0.42 6.86
N ALA A 91 -1.28 0.22 8.03
CA ALA A 91 -2.39 1.08 8.43
C ALA A 91 -2.56 2.31 7.52
N LYS A 92 -1.46 2.85 6.99
CA LYS A 92 -1.44 4.03 6.11
C LYS A 92 -1.69 3.71 4.63
N LEU A 93 -1.55 2.45 4.22
CA LEU A 93 -1.81 2.04 2.84
C LEU A 93 -3.31 1.85 2.56
N PRO A 94 -3.74 2.04 1.30
CA PRO A 94 -5.06 1.64 0.82
C PRO A 94 -5.40 0.20 1.19
N VAL A 95 -6.67 -0.10 1.48
CA VAL A 95 -7.11 -1.41 2.01
C VAL A 95 -6.62 -2.61 1.18
N HIS A 96 -6.58 -2.47 -0.14
CA HIS A 96 -6.16 -3.52 -1.07
C HIS A 96 -4.64 -3.72 -1.15
N LEU A 97 -3.86 -2.88 -0.46
CA LEU A 97 -2.39 -2.92 -0.38
C LEU A 97 -1.89 -3.23 1.05
N ARG A 98 -2.78 -3.37 2.04
CA ARG A 98 -2.42 -3.64 3.45
C ARG A 98 -1.93 -5.07 3.68
N HIS A 99 -2.50 -6.00 2.93
CA HIS A 99 -2.21 -7.42 3.03
C HIS A 99 -1.64 -7.86 1.70
N LEU A 100 -0.36 -7.57 1.51
CA LEU A 100 0.40 -8.34 0.53
C LEU A 100 0.60 -9.72 1.15
N PRO A 101 0.28 -10.82 0.46
CA PRO A 101 0.74 -12.12 0.91
C PRO A 101 2.26 -11.98 1.03
N THR A 102 2.76 -12.14 2.25
CA THR A 102 4.19 -12.32 2.46
C THR A 102 4.56 -13.49 1.57
N ASP A 103 5.35 -13.24 0.52
CA ASP A 103 5.93 -14.31 -0.25
C ASP A 103 6.77 -15.08 0.78
N VAL A 104 6.22 -16.19 1.27
CA VAL A 104 6.97 -17.13 2.10
C VAL A 104 7.89 -17.79 1.10
N ALA A 105 9.05 -17.15 0.88
CA ALA A 105 10.14 -17.75 0.16
C ALA A 105 10.44 -19.10 0.83
N ALA A 106 10.20 -20.17 0.07
CA ALA A 106 10.51 -21.55 0.41
C ALA A 106 12.02 -21.81 0.31
#